data_AF-A0A7X0UAA4-F1
#
_entry.id   AF-A0A7X0UAA4-F1
#
_cell.length_a   1.000
_cell.length_b   1.000
_cell.length_c   1.000
_cell.angle_alpha   90.00
_cell.angle_beta   90.00
_cell.angle_gamma   90.00
#
_symmetry.space_group_name_H-M   'P 1'
#
loop_
_entity.id
_entity.type
_entity.pdbx_description
1 polymer ?
#
loop_
_entity_poly.entity_id
_entity_poly.type
_entity_poly.pdbx_seq_one_letter_code
_entity_poly.pdbx_strand_id
1 'polypeptide(L)'
;MLDRDGFRPNVGIILLNQKNQVFWGKRIRTHSWQFPQGGIDRGETPEQAMFRELHEEVGLHPNHVRLVARTRDWLRYEVPDRYIRRDARGHYKGQKQIWYLLQLLGHDWDLNLRATNHPEFDAWRWNDYWVPLDVVVEFKRGVYEMALTELARFLPRNEQRNRYLRSGMRTRDGEHAGSAMFRTGSLLVNPGMELPPGASFDPDPQGSRPMGLEGLPAPSPLDASSTNDGPPPAK
;
A
#
# COMPACT_ATOMS: atom_id res chain seq x y z
N MET A 1 31.10 -5.94 2.81
CA MET A 1 31.99 -4.82 3.18
C MET A 1 31.56 -4.23 4.50
N LEU A 2 32.47 -3.75 5.36
CA LEU A 2 32.13 -2.82 6.43
C LEU A 2 32.71 -1.45 6.09
N ASP A 3 31.98 -0.39 6.44
CA ASP A 3 32.50 0.97 6.39
C ASP A 3 33.48 1.23 7.56
N ARG A 4 34.17 2.37 7.53
CA ARG A 4 35.11 2.81 8.59
C ARG A 4 34.46 2.85 9.97
N ASP A 5 33.16 3.13 10.02
CA ASP A 5 32.38 3.19 11.26
C ASP A 5 31.83 1.82 11.71
N GLY A 6 32.09 0.73 10.96
CA GLY A 6 31.62 -0.61 11.26
C GLY A 6 30.20 -0.92 10.76
N PHE A 7 29.63 -0.10 9.88
CA PHE A 7 28.31 -0.31 9.29
C PHE A 7 28.39 -1.03 7.94
N ARG A 8 27.58 -2.07 7.74
CA ARG A 8 27.43 -2.72 6.42
C ARG A 8 26.46 -1.92 5.54
N PRO A 9 26.85 -1.52 4.31
CA PRO A 9 25.93 -0.90 3.35
C PRO A 9 24.94 -1.95 2.83
N ASN A 10 23.66 -1.61 2.87
CA ASN A 10 22.55 -2.45 2.44
C ASN A 10 21.50 -1.60 1.69
N VAL A 11 20.61 -2.30 1.01
CA VAL A 11 19.39 -1.74 0.40
C VAL A 11 18.18 -2.41 1.01
N GLY A 12 17.09 -1.66 1.18
CA GLY A 12 15.78 -2.17 1.56
C GLY A 12 14.76 -1.89 0.47
N ILE A 13 13.80 -2.78 0.27
CA ILE A 13 12.81 -2.69 -0.80
C ILE A 13 11.41 -2.70 -0.21
N ILE A 14 10.65 -1.64 -0.45
CA ILE A 14 9.21 -1.59 -0.21
C ILE A 14 8.54 -1.78 -1.57
N LEU A 15 7.99 -2.97 -1.80
CA LEU A 15 7.29 -3.29 -3.05
C LEU A 15 5.78 -3.12 -2.85
N LEU A 16 5.17 -2.23 -3.62
CA LEU A 16 3.73 -1.98 -3.64
C LEU A 16 3.03 -2.81 -4.72
N ASN A 17 1.85 -3.32 -4.42
CA ASN A 17 0.92 -3.79 -5.44
C ASN A 17 0.04 -2.64 -5.99
N GLN A 18 -0.88 -2.97 -6.90
CA GLN A 18 -1.82 -2.01 -7.49
C GLN A 18 -2.82 -1.42 -6.48
N LYS A 19 -2.99 -2.05 -5.32
CA LYS A 19 -3.86 -1.61 -4.22
C LYS A 19 -3.09 -0.81 -3.15
N ASN A 20 -1.83 -0.44 -3.41
CA ASN A 20 -0.93 0.21 -2.45
C ASN A 20 -0.66 -0.61 -1.18
N GLN A 21 -0.80 -1.93 -1.25
CA GLN A 21 -0.38 -2.85 -0.20
C GLN A 21 1.10 -3.18 -0.42
N VAL A 22 1.83 -3.41 0.66
CA VAL A 22 3.25 -3.71 0.64
C VAL A 22 3.51 -5.20 0.72
N PHE A 23 4.54 -5.65 0.02
CA PHE A 23 5.04 -7.01 0.12
C PHE A 23 5.62 -7.25 1.52
N TRP A 24 5.22 -8.35 2.15
CA TRP A 24 5.71 -8.73 3.47
C TRP A 24 6.18 -10.19 3.43
N GLY A 25 7.49 -10.41 3.59
CA GLY A 25 8.12 -11.72 3.50
C GLY A 25 8.34 -12.35 4.87
N LYS A 26 8.00 -13.64 5.02
CA LYS A 26 8.31 -14.43 6.21
C LYS A 26 9.68 -15.09 6.02
N ARG A 27 10.61 -14.81 6.94
CA ARG A 27 11.98 -15.35 6.87
C ARG A 27 12.01 -16.86 7.09
N ILE A 28 12.78 -17.57 6.29
CA ILE A 28 12.96 -19.01 6.40
C ILE A 28 13.45 -19.40 7.81
N ARG A 29 12.90 -20.50 8.36
CA ARG A 29 13.25 -21.05 9.69
C ARG A 29 12.99 -20.10 10.87
N THR A 30 12.26 -19.01 10.67
CA THR A 30 11.85 -18.09 11.73
C THR A 30 10.40 -17.68 11.58
N HIS A 31 9.81 -17.10 12.62
CA HIS A 31 8.45 -16.53 12.58
C HIS A 31 8.45 -15.01 12.41
N SER A 32 9.61 -14.43 12.06
CA SER A 32 9.74 -13.00 11.83
C SER A 32 9.42 -12.64 10.39
N TRP A 33 8.71 -11.53 10.21
CA TRP A 33 8.42 -10.98 8.91
C TRP A 33 9.21 -9.69 8.68
N GLN A 34 9.58 -9.43 7.43
CA GLN A 34 10.32 -8.23 7.05
C GLN A 34 10.13 -7.86 5.58
N PHE A 35 10.61 -6.68 5.22
CA PHE A 35 10.82 -6.30 3.83
C PHE A 35 12.05 -6.99 3.22
N PRO A 36 12.08 -7.20 1.89
CA PRO A 36 13.27 -7.62 1.16
C PRO A 36 14.43 -6.64 1.40
N GLN A 37 15.62 -7.18 1.68
CA GLN A 37 16.79 -6.36 1.98
C GLN A 37 18.09 -7.13 1.82
N GLY A 38 19.09 -6.51 1.20
CA GLY A 38 20.39 -7.14 1.08
C GLY A 38 21.56 -6.19 0.91
N GLY A 39 22.73 -6.77 0.71
CA GLY A 39 24.00 -6.06 0.81
C GLY A 39 24.34 -5.31 -0.46
N ILE A 40 25.09 -4.21 -0.33
CA ILE A 40 25.72 -3.57 -1.48
C ILE A 40 27.17 -4.07 -1.58
N ASP A 41 27.54 -4.62 -2.73
CA ASP A 41 28.89 -5.12 -2.98
C ASP A 41 29.87 -4.02 -3.42
N ARG A 42 31.17 -4.34 -3.44
CA ARG A 42 32.21 -3.37 -3.85
C ARG A 42 32.01 -2.98 -5.31
N GLY A 43 31.90 -1.68 -5.58
CA GLY A 43 31.74 -1.15 -6.93
C GLY A 43 30.32 -1.25 -7.48
N GLU A 44 29.38 -1.79 -6.70
CA GLU A 44 27.96 -1.85 -7.05
C GLU A 44 27.26 -0.56 -6.60
N THR A 45 26.42 0.00 -7.49
CA THR A 45 25.55 1.12 -7.10
C THR A 45 24.38 0.61 -6.24
N PRO A 46 23.81 1.43 -5.34
CA PRO A 46 22.66 1.02 -4.56
C PRO A 46 21.46 0.57 -5.42
N GLU A 47 21.29 1.14 -6.62
CA GLU A 47 20.21 0.73 -7.53
C GLU A 47 20.47 -0.66 -8.15
N GLN A 48 21.71 -0.95 -8.55
CA GLN A 48 22.10 -2.28 -9.04
C GLN A 48 21.90 -3.35 -7.94
N ALA A 49 22.34 -3.05 -6.72
CA ALA A 49 22.14 -3.93 -5.58
C ALA A 49 20.65 -4.18 -5.36
N MET A 50 19.81 -3.14 -5.42
CA MET A 50 18.36 -3.27 -5.27
C MET A 50 17.76 -4.22 -6.31
N PHE A 51 18.10 -4.10 -7.58
CA PHE A 51 17.57 -5.01 -8.62
C PHE A 51 18.09 -6.43 -8.48
N ARG A 52 19.35 -6.62 -8.06
CA ARG A 52 19.91 -7.94 -7.75
C ARG A 52 19.15 -8.60 -6.61
N GLU A 53 19.00 -7.91 -5.48
CA GLU A 53 18.27 -8.43 -4.30
C GLU A 53 16.79 -8.68 -4.61
N LEU A 54 16.15 -7.81 -5.40
CA LEU A 54 14.78 -8.01 -5.88
C LEU A 54 14.64 -9.33 -6.66
N HIS A 55 15.59 -9.63 -7.53
CA HIS A 55 15.60 -10.88 -8.28
C HIS A 55 15.93 -12.07 -7.39
N GLU A 56 16.91 -11.94 -6.49
CA GLU A 56 17.35 -13.05 -5.64
C GLU A 56 16.31 -13.48 -4.61
N GLU A 57 15.65 -12.51 -3.97
CA GLU A 57 14.72 -12.76 -2.86
C GLU A 57 13.27 -12.91 -3.32
N VAL A 58 12.89 -12.21 -4.40
CA VAL A 58 11.50 -12.09 -4.84
C VAL A 58 11.28 -12.68 -6.24
N GLY A 59 12.34 -12.95 -7.00
CA GLY A 59 12.26 -13.49 -8.36
C GLY A 59 11.80 -12.47 -9.41
N LEU A 60 11.68 -11.19 -9.04
CA LEU A 60 11.20 -10.16 -9.96
C LEU A 60 12.36 -9.56 -10.75
N HIS A 61 12.09 -9.29 -12.03
CA HIS A 61 12.99 -8.60 -12.92
C HIS A 61 12.65 -7.10 -13.02
N PRO A 62 13.58 -6.25 -13.50
CA PRO A 62 13.35 -4.81 -13.64
C PRO A 62 12.14 -4.43 -14.50
N ASN A 63 11.72 -5.28 -15.44
CA ASN A 63 10.53 -5.09 -16.27
C ASN A 63 9.21 -5.33 -15.51
N HIS A 64 9.23 -6.08 -14.40
CA HIS A 64 8.04 -6.37 -13.59
C HIS A 64 7.73 -5.25 -12.59
N VAL A 65 8.65 -4.32 -12.39
CA VAL A 65 8.54 -3.26 -11.37
C VAL A 65 8.82 -1.89 -11.96
N ARG A 66 8.34 -0.87 -11.27
CA ARG A 66 8.70 0.53 -11.52
C ARG A 66 9.29 1.14 -10.27
N LEU A 67 10.44 1.76 -10.39
CA LEU A 67 11.00 2.59 -9.32
C LEU A 67 10.15 3.86 -9.14
N VAL A 68 9.56 4.02 -7.96
CA VAL A 68 8.71 5.18 -7.62
C VAL A 68 9.52 6.25 -6.89
N ALA A 69 10.27 5.84 -5.86
CA ALA A 69 11.05 6.75 -5.04
C ALA A 69 12.18 6.00 -4.31
N ARG A 70 13.09 6.75 -3.70
CA ARG A 70 14.09 6.25 -2.75
C ARG A 70 14.26 7.22 -1.60
N THR A 71 14.77 6.75 -0.47
CA THR A 71 15.17 7.65 0.63
C THR A 71 16.33 8.53 0.19
N ARG A 72 16.33 9.77 0.68
CA ARG A 72 17.38 10.76 0.36
C ARG A 72 18.70 10.39 1.01
N ASP A 73 18.62 10.03 2.29
CA ASP A 73 19.75 9.74 3.14
C ASP A 73 19.81 8.26 3.54
N TRP A 74 20.98 7.88 4.06
CA TRP A 74 21.22 6.56 4.64
C TRP A 74 20.56 6.47 6.03
N LEU A 75 19.64 5.52 6.18
CA LEU A 75 19.06 5.17 7.47
C LEU A 75 19.96 4.17 8.18
N ARG A 76 20.28 4.40 9.45
CA ARG A 76 21.22 3.56 10.21
C ARG A 76 20.52 2.94 11.40
N TYR A 77 20.85 1.69 11.68
CA TYR A 77 20.50 1.04 12.94
C TYR A 77 21.67 0.24 13.46
N GLU A 78 21.78 0.19 14.77
CA GLU A 78 22.76 -0.62 15.48
C GLU A 78 22.17 -1.99 15.79
N VAL A 79 22.99 -3.02 15.67
CA VAL A 79 22.59 -4.38 16.01
C VAL A 79 23.09 -4.67 17.42
N PRO A 80 22.20 -5.01 18.38
CA PRO A 80 22.65 -5.32 19.74
C PRO A 80 23.64 -6.49 19.75
N ASP A 81 24.65 -6.44 20.63
CA ASP A 81 25.75 -7.43 20.72
C ASP A 81 25.29 -8.89 20.81
N ARG A 82 24.11 -9.13 21.40
CA ARG A 82 23.50 -10.46 21.50
C ARG A 82 23.18 -11.10 20.13
N TYR A 83 22.95 -10.27 19.11
CA TYR A 83 22.70 -10.71 17.73
C TYR A 83 23.97 -10.68 16.86
N ILE A 84 25.06 -10.11 17.35
CA ILE A 84 26.35 -10.08 16.64
C ILE A 84 27.09 -11.40 16.91
N ARG A 85 27.49 -12.09 15.82
CA ARG A 85 28.29 -13.31 15.92
C ARG A 85 29.60 -13.02 16.67
N ARG A 86 30.05 -13.94 17.52
CA ARG A 86 31.20 -13.73 18.43
C ARG A 86 32.48 -13.30 17.69
N ASP A 87 32.68 -13.84 16.50
CA ASP A 87 33.76 -13.57 15.55
C ASP A 87 33.73 -12.16 14.94
N ALA A 88 32.57 -11.49 14.93
CA ALA A 88 32.39 -10.16 14.36
C ALA A 88 32.27 -9.05 15.42
N ARG A 89 32.30 -9.40 16.71
CA ARG A 89 32.18 -8.44 17.82
C ARG A 89 33.36 -7.47 17.81
N GLY A 90 33.06 -6.17 17.85
CA GLY A 90 34.05 -5.08 17.85
C GLY A 90 34.29 -4.42 16.48
N HIS A 91 34.07 -5.13 15.37
CA HIS A 91 34.21 -4.56 14.02
C HIS A 91 32.88 -4.25 13.35
N TYR A 92 31.83 -5.01 13.66
CA TYR A 92 30.48 -4.79 13.14
C TYR A 92 29.62 -4.06 14.18
N LYS A 93 29.07 -2.90 13.81
CA LYS A 93 28.15 -2.13 14.67
C LYS A 93 26.69 -2.23 14.21
N GLY A 94 26.46 -2.36 12.90
CA GLY A 94 25.10 -2.46 12.37
C GLY A 94 25.02 -2.28 10.86
N GLN A 95 23.87 -1.82 10.40
CA GLN A 95 23.63 -1.60 8.96
C GLN A 95 23.28 -0.15 8.66
N LYS A 96 23.73 0.31 7.50
CA LYS A 96 23.26 1.53 6.86
C LYS A 96 22.50 1.16 5.60
N GLN A 97 21.29 1.67 5.45
CA GLN A 97 20.34 1.28 4.42
C GLN A 97 19.84 2.48 3.63
N ILE A 98 19.77 2.32 2.31
CA ILE A 98 18.92 3.14 1.45
C ILE A 98 17.67 2.33 1.14
N TRP A 99 16.50 2.95 1.24
CA TRP A 99 15.23 2.30 0.97
C TRP A 99 14.66 2.73 -0.37
N TYR A 100 14.16 1.76 -1.12
CA TYR A 100 13.54 1.95 -2.43
C TYR A 100 12.06 1.62 -2.34
N LEU A 101 11.23 2.50 -2.91
CA LEU A 101 9.81 2.25 -3.13
C LEU A 101 9.61 1.81 -4.57
N LEU A 102 9.17 0.58 -4.75
CA LEU A 102 8.85 0.00 -6.04
C LEU A 102 7.35 -0.21 -6.16
N GLN A 103 6.86 -0.18 -7.39
CA GLN A 103 5.50 -0.59 -7.71
C GLN A 103 5.53 -1.78 -8.66
N LEU A 104 4.84 -2.85 -8.30
CA LEU A 104 4.62 -4.01 -9.14
C LEU A 104 3.75 -3.62 -10.34
N LEU A 105 4.29 -3.80 -11.54
CA LEU A 105 3.60 -3.67 -12.82
C LEU A 105 3.09 -5.02 -13.32
N GLY A 106 3.79 -6.10 -12.96
CA GLY A 106 3.42 -7.48 -13.27
C GLY A 106 2.28 -8.01 -12.40
N HIS A 107 2.19 -9.33 -12.35
CA HIS A 107 1.19 -10.05 -11.59
C HIS A 107 1.79 -10.75 -10.37
N ASP A 108 0.95 -11.10 -9.41
CA ASP A 108 1.37 -11.78 -8.18
C ASP A 108 2.02 -13.15 -8.45
N TRP A 109 1.73 -13.80 -9.59
CA TRP A 109 2.36 -15.06 -9.97
C TRP A 109 3.79 -14.92 -10.51
N ASP A 110 4.23 -13.69 -10.82
CA ASP A 110 5.63 -13.44 -11.20
C ASP A 110 6.57 -13.48 -9.99
N LEU A 111 6.01 -13.43 -8.77
CA LEU A 111 6.75 -13.57 -7.52
C LEU A 111 7.23 -15.01 -7.33
N ASN A 112 8.55 -15.20 -7.34
CA ASN A 112 9.17 -16.50 -7.15
C ASN A 112 10.25 -16.45 -6.07
N LEU A 113 9.87 -16.77 -4.83
CA LEU A 113 10.80 -16.86 -3.68
C LEU A 113 11.83 -17.98 -3.82
N ARG A 114 11.67 -18.88 -4.80
CA ARG A 114 12.58 -20.00 -5.08
C ARG A 114 13.38 -19.80 -6.36
N ALA A 115 13.49 -18.56 -6.84
CA ALA A 115 14.31 -18.23 -8.00
C ALA A 115 15.81 -18.55 -7.77
N THR A 116 16.26 -18.59 -6.51
CA THR A 116 17.65 -18.85 -6.14
C THR A 116 17.79 -20.04 -5.20
N ASN A 117 19.03 -20.55 -5.10
CA ASN A 117 19.38 -21.70 -4.25
C ASN A 117 19.46 -21.37 -2.75
N HIS A 118 19.34 -20.09 -2.38
CA HIS A 118 19.43 -19.60 -1.01
C HIS A 118 18.26 -18.67 -0.67
N PRO A 119 17.02 -19.18 -0.61
CA PRO A 119 15.84 -18.35 -0.35
C PRO A 119 15.89 -17.74 1.06
N GLU A 120 15.73 -16.42 1.15
CA GLU A 120 15.56 -15.71 2.44
C GLU A 120 14.14 -15.89 2.99
N PHE A 121 13.15 -16.01 2.11
CA PHE A 121 11.73 -16.08 2.45
C PHE A 121 11.10 -17.45 2.14
N ASP A 122 10.23 -17.94 3.03
CA ASP A 122 9.46 -19.17 2.81
C ASP A 122 7.99 -18.92 2.41
N ALA A 123 7.46 -17.75 2.76
CA ALA A 123 6.13 -17.30 2.44
C ALA A 123 6.10 -15.78 2.31
N TRP A 124 5.07 -15.27 1.64
CA TRP A 124 4.84 -13.83 1.53
C TRP A 124 3.34 -13.53 1.59
N ARG A 125 3.01 -12.29 1.93
CA ARG A 125 1.65 -11.76 1.83
C ARG A 125 1.66 -10.28 1.50
N TRP A 126 0.56 -9.79 0.94
CA TRP A 126 0.29 -8.35 0.88
C TRP A 126 -0.21 -7.87 2.25
N ASN A 127 0.34 -6.77 2.73
CA ASN A 127 -0.09 -6.10 3.96
C ASN A 127 -0.40 -4.63 3.69
N ASP A 128 -1.18 -3.99 4.54
CA ASP A 128 -1.37 -2.54 4.42
C ASP A 128 -0.04 -1.80 4.57
N TYR A 129 0.05 -0.62 3.94
CA TYR A 129 1.28 0.16 3.90
C TYR A 129 1.90 0.40 5.28
N TRP A 130 1.05 0.72 6.25
CA TRP A 130 1.43 0.86 7.65
C TRP A 130 1.50 -0.52 8.29
N VAL A 131 2.66 -1.16 8.14
CA VAL A 131 2.89 -2.47 8.74
C VAL A 131 2.98 -2.37 10.26
N PRO A 132 2.42 -3.34 11.00
CA PRO A 132 2.58 -3.42 12.45
C PRO A 132 4.07 -3.54 12.81
N LEU A 133 4.63 -2.53 13.49
CA LEU A 133 6.05 -2.55 13.86
C LEU A 133 6.34 -3.51 15.02
N ASP A 134 5.33 -3.95 15.77
CA ASP A 134 5.42 -4.93 16.84
C ASP A 134 5.90 -6.30 16.34
N VAL A 135 5.53 -6.69 15.11
CA VAL A 135 6.01 -7.93 14.49
C VAL A 135 7.44 -7.81 13.92
N VAL A 136 7.96 -6.59 13.83
CA VAL A 136 9.33 -6.31 13.42
C VAL A 136 10.25 -6.35 14.64
N VAL A 137 11.45 -6.88 14.44
CA VAL A 137 12.49 -6.89 15.46
C VAL A 137 12.79 -5.47 15.93
N GLU A 138 12.81 -5.28 17.26
CA GLU A 138 12.84 -3.97 17.92
C GLU A 138 13.86 -2.97 17.34
N PHE A 139 15.11 -3.39 17.15
CA PHE A 139 16.17 -2.50 16.66
C PHE A 139 16.01 -2.05 15.20
N LYS A 140 15.11 -2.68 14.41
CA LYS A 140 14.78 -2.26 13.05
C LYS A 140 13.57 -1.32 12.99
N ARG A 141 12.76 -1.23 14.06
CA ARG A 141 11.48 -0.50 14.05
C ARG A 141 11.63 0.96 13.65
N GLY A 142 12.62 1.67 14.22
CA GLY A 142 12.86 3.08 13.90
C GLY A 142 13.26 3.31 12.43
N VAL A 143 14.04 2.40 11.84
CA VAL A 143 14.40 2.50 10.41
C VAL A 143 13.21 2.25 9.50
N TYR A 144 12.34 1.31 9.88
CA TYR A 144 11.10 1.05 9.14
C TYR A 144 10.15 2.24 9.21
N GLU A 145 9.96 2.81 10.40
CA GLU A 145 9.13 4.00 10.60
C GLU A 145 9.63 5.19 9.77
N MET A 146 10.94 5.47 9.80
CA MET A 146 11.53 6.54 9.00
C MET A 146 11.37 6.29 7.49
N ALA A 147 11.65 5.07 7.03
CA ALA A 147 11.53 4.71 5.62
C ALA A 147 10.08 4.85 5.12
N LEU A 148 9.12 4.28 5.85
CA LEU A 148 7.70 4.34 5.51
C LEU A 148 7.19 5.78 5.57
N THR A 149 7.55 6.55 6.58
CA THR A 149 7.13 7.95 6.69
C THR A 149 7.70 8.80 5.55
N GLU A 150 8.95 8.60 5.19
CA GLU A 150 9.58 9.35 4.09
C GLU A 150 8.95 9.02 2.74
N LEU A 151 8.69 7.73 2.48
CA LEU A 151 8.16 7.21 1.22
C LEU A 151 6.64 7.33 1.09
N ALA A 152 5.89 7.52 2.19
CA ALA A 152 4.43 7.63 2.18
C ALA A 152 3.92 8.73 1.24
N ARG A 153 4.67 9.83 1.10
CA ARG A 153 4.31 10.95 0.23
C ARG A 153 4.30 10.61 -1.26
N PHE A 154 4.98 9.52 -1.65
CA PHE A 154 5.09 9.06 -3.03
C PHE A 154 4.12 7.91 -3.35
N LEU A 155 3.24 7.56 -2.41
CA LEU A 155 2.22 6.56 -2.67
C LEU A 155 1.35 7.00 -3.85
N PRO A 156 1.09 6.10 -4.81
CA PRO A 156 0.15 6.36 -5.88
C PRO A 156 -1.18 6.82 -5.27
N ARG A 157 -1.57 8.08 -5.53
CA ARG A 157 -2.94 8.50 -5.24
C ARG A 157 -3.82 7.60 -6.09
N ASN A 158 -4.78 6.94 -5.44
CA ASN A 158 -5.70 6.04 -6.12
C ASN A 158 -6.63 6.89 -6.99
N GLU A 159 -6.11 7.37 -8.13
CA GLU A 159 -6.94 7.89 -9.19
C GLU A 159 -7.73 6.69 -9.70
N GLN A 160 -8.91 6.48 -9.12
CA GLN A 160 -10.01 5.92 -9.88
C GLN A 160 -10.13 6.80 -11.13
N ARG A 161 -9.43 6.42 -12.19
CA ARG A 161 -9.46 7.07 -13.49
C ARG A 161 -10.87 6.88 -14.04
N ASN A 162 -11.80 7.72 -13.59
CA ASN A 162 -12.97 8.19 -14.32
C ASN A 162 -12.51 8.97 -15.56
N ARG A 163 -11.63 8.36 -16.37
CA ARG A 163 -11.16 8.91 -17.65
C ARG A 163 -12.27 8.86 -18.70
N TYR A 164 -13.32 8.09 -18.47
CA TYR A 164 -14.47 8.00 -19.38
C TYR A 164 -15.32 9.28 -19.43
N LEU A 165 -15.17 10.23 -18.49
CA LEU A 165 -15.94 11.48 -18.50
C LEU A 165 -15.25 12.65 -19.24
N ARG A 166 -14.02 12.49 -19.77
CA ARG A 166 -13.31 13.58 -20.46
C ARG A 166 -13.21 13.47 -21.98
N SER A 167 -13.80 12.44 -22.60
CA SER A 167 -13.73 12.28 -24.07
C SER A 167 -14.92 12.89 -24.84
N GLY A 168 -15.85 13.57 -24.16
CA GLY A 168 -17.08 14.10 -24.79
C GLY A 168 -17.02 15.55 -25.30
N MET A 169 -15.94 16.30 -25.05
CA MET A 169 -15.86 17.73 -25.44
C MET A 169 -14.64 17.99 -26.32
N ARG A 170 -14.69 17.49 -27.56
CA ARG A 170 -14.03 18.14 -28.69
C ARG A 170 -15.10 18.51 -29.70
N THR A 171 -15.76 19.63 -29.41
CA THR A 171 -16.61 20.33 -30.36
C THR A 171 -15.74 20.78 -31.53
N ARG A 172 -16.26 20.52 -32.72
CA ARG A 172 -15.70 20.75 -34.04
C ARG A 172 -15.81 22.25 -34.33
N ASP A 173 -14.71 23.00 -34.28
CA ASP A 173 -14.72 24.41 -34.70
C ASP A 173 -14.69 24.47 -36.24
N GLY A 174 -15.87 24.69 -36.80
CA GLY A 174 -16.10 25.28 -38.11
C GLY A 174 -16.95 26.54 -37.91
N GLU A 175 -16.43 27.65 -38.43
CA GLU A 175 -16.94 29.02 -38.55
C GLU A 175 -18.47 29.25 -38.41
N HIS A 176 -18.89 30.19 -37.54
CA HIS A 176 -19.62 31.44 -37.91
C HIS A 176 -20.24 32.20 -36.71
N ALA A 177 -20.00 33.52 -36.74
CA ALA A 177 -20.77 34.66 -36.23
C ALA A 177 -21.75 34.53 -35.03
N GLY A 178 -21.40 35.28 -33.96
CA GLY A 178 -22.29 36.29 -33.35
C GLY A 178 -23.54 35.83 -32.59
N SER A 179 -23.43 35.72 -31.26
CA SER A 179 -24.36 36.36 -30.29
C SER A 179 -23.88 36.08 -28.87
N ALA A 180 -23.81 37.11 -28.03
CA ALA A 180 -23.33 37.01 -26.65
C ALA A 180 -24.39 36.34 -25.74
N MET A 181 -24.03 35.27 -25.04
CA MET A 181 -24.83 34.71 -23.94
C MET A 181 -24.26 35.16 -22.59
N PHE A 182 -25.12 35.73 -21.75
CA PHE A 182 -24.85 35.99 -20.33
C PHE A 182 -25.03 34.70 -19.50
N ARG A 183 -24.17 34.52 -18.49
CA ARG A 183 -24.26 33.44 -17.50
C ARG A 183 -24.92 33.93 -16.22
N THR A 184 -25.98 33.26 -15.80
CA THR A 184 -26.44 33.21 -14.41
C THR A 184 -26.86 31.78 -14.08
N GLY A 185 -26.26 31.19 -13.04
CA GLY A 185 -26.74 29.98 -12.35
C GLY A 185 -27.11 28.76 -13.21
N SER A 186 -26.19 27.80 -13.32
CA SER A 186 -26.37 26.35 -13.60
C SER A 186 -27.50 25.81 -14.51
N LEU A 187 -28.11 26.56 -15.44
CA LEU A 187 -28.97 26.00 -16.48
C LEU A 187 -28.86 26.82 -17.78
N LEU A 188 -28.59 26.13 -18.90
CA LEU A 188 -28.74 26.67 -20.24
C LEU A 188 -30.19 26.41 -20.68
N VAL A 189 -30.99 27.46 -20.86
CA VAL A 189 -32.35 27.35 -21.40
C VAL A 189 -32.34 27.87 -22.83
N ASN A 190 -32.74 27.03 -23.78
CA ASN A 190 -32.91 27.37 -25.19
C ASN A 190 -34.39 27.75 -25.43
N PRO A 191 -34.73 28.96 -25.91
CA PRO A 191 -36.11 29.36 -26.14
C PRO A 191 -36.56 28.87 -27.53
N GLY A 192 -37.07 27.63 -27.62
CA GLY A 192 -37.66 27.18 -28.88
C GLY A 192 -37.78 25.68 -29.14
N MET A 193 -37.97 24.81 -28.13
CA MET A 193 -38.38 23.42 -28.39
C MET A 193 -39.86 23.22 -28.05
N GLU A 194 -40.66 22.94 -29.08
CA GLU A 194 -42.00 22.37 -28.94
C GLU A 194 -41.93 20.96 -28.36
N LEU A 195 -42.84 20.66 -27.43
CA LEU A 195 -42.95 19.36 -26.76
C LEU A 195 -43.75 18.37 -27.63
N PRO A 196 -43.39 17.08 -27.64
CA PRO A 196 -44.20 16.05 -28.29
C PRO A 196 -45.56 15.86 -27.59
N PRO A 197 -46.61 15.43 -28.30
CA PRO A 197 -47.95 15.29 -27.75
C PRO A 197 -47.97 14.26 -26.61
N GLY A 198 -48.34 14.72 -25.40
CA GLY A 198 -48.46 13.88 -24.19
C GLY A 198 -47.48 14.21 -23.06
N ALA A 199 -46.56 15.17 -23.21
CA ALA A 199 -45.69 15.63 -22.14
C ALA A 199 -46.29 16.85 -21.40
N SER A 200 -46.62 16.68 -20.12
CA SER A 200 -46.94 17.79 -19.19
C SER A 200 -45.79 17.99 -18.21
N PHE A 201 -45.40 19.24 -17.96
CA PHE A 201 -44.50 19.62 -16.87
C PHE A 201 -45.34 20.04 -15.66
N ASP A 202 -45.72 19.09 -14.81
CA ASP A 202 -46.24 19.38 -13.47
C ASP A 202 -45.18 18.98 -12.43
N PRO A 203 -44.62 19.92 -11.66
CA PRO A 203 -43.75 19.63 -10.53
C PRO A 203 -44.51 19.90 -9.22
N ASP A 204 -45.18 18.90 -8.65
CA ASP A 204 -45.56 18.95 -7.23
C ASP A 204 -45.70 17.57 -6.60
N PRO A 205 -44.89 17.24 -5.57
CA PRO A 205 -45.26 16.19 -4.64
C PRO A 205 -45.22 16.70 -3.20
N GLN A 206 -46.20 17.50 -2.78
CA GLN A 206 -46.66 17.46 -1.39
C GLN A 206 -48.19 17.44 -1.27
N GLY A 207 -48.70 16.34 -0.72
CA GLY A 207 -49.89 16.36 0.14
C GLY A 207 -51.02 15.42 -0.24
N SER A 208 -50.97 14.17 0.23
CA SER A 208 -52.13 13.50 0.89
C SER A 208 -51.77 12.08 1.38
N ARG A 209 -51.61 11.95 2.71
CA ARG A 209 -51.89 10.72 3.51
C ARG A 209 -53.44 10.58 3.66
N PRO A 210 -54.05 9.51 4.25
CA PRO A 210 -53.51 8.38 5.05
C PRO A 210 -54.15 6.99 4.77
N MET A 211 -53.85 6.02 5.65
CA MET A 211 -54.53 4.74 6.02
C MET A 211 -53.49 3.62 5.96
N GLY A 212 -53.02 2.97 7.03
CA GLY A 212 -53.63 2.62 8.31
C GLY A 212 -53.50 1.10 8.46
N LEU A 213 -53.24 0.61 9.69
CA LEU A 213 -53.12 -0.80 10.16
C LEU A 213 -51.66 -1.30 10.28
N GLU A 214 -51.06 -1.25 11.49
CA GLU A 214 -51.05 -2.32 12.53
C GLU A 214 -50.09 -3.47 12.15
N GLY A 215 -49.15 -3.95 12.96
CA GLY A 215 -48.80 -3.72 14.35
C GLY A 215 -47.44 -4.38 14.68
N LEU A 216 -46.84 -3.94 15.78
CA LEU A 216 -45.69 -4.52 16.49
C LEU A 216 -46.06 -5.89 17.13
N PRO A 217 -45.17 -6.63 17.86
CA PRO A 217 -43.80 -6.33 18.28
C PRO A 217 -42.76 -7.47 18.13
N ALA A 218 -41.50 -7.11 18.34
CA ALA A 218 -40.41 -8.02 18.70
C ALA A 218 -40.62 -8.69 20.07
N PRO A 219 -39.93 -9.81 20.34
CA PRO A 219 -39.51 -10.14 21.69
C PRO A 219 -37.99 -10.14 21.87
N SER A 220 -37.65 -9.73 23.09
CA SER A 220 -36.39 -9.33 23.71
C SER A 220 -35.33 -10.43 23.92
N PRO A 221 -34.09 -10.05 24.30
CA PRO A 221 -33.03 -10.96 24.72
C PRO A 221 -33.10 -11.32 26.22
N LEU A 222 -32.81 -12.57 26.55
CA LEU A 222 -32.56 -13.15 27.88
C LEU A 222 -31.55 -14.30 27.65
N ASP A 223 -30.57 -14.64 28.48
CA ASP A 223 -30.26 -14.26 29.85
C ASP A 223 -28.80 -14.60 30.16
N ALA A 224 -28.26 -13.98 31.20
CA ALA A 224 -26.97 -14.26 31.82
C ALA A 224 -27.12 -15.18 33.05
N SER A 225 -26.15 -16.07 33.29
CA SER A 225 -25.67 -16.52 34.62
C SER A 225 -24.66 -17.66 34.42
N SER A 226 -23.38 -17.51 34.80
CA SER A 226 -22.79 -17.97 36.08
C SER A 226 -22.93 -19.49 36.26
N THR A 227 -21.85 -20.28 36.32
CA THR A 227 -21.12 -20.53 37.58
C THR A 227 -19.65 -20.93 37.40
N ASN A 228 -18.87 -20.42 38.34
CA ASN A 228 -17.54 -20.78 38.81
C ASN A 228 -17.51 -22.21 39.42
N ASP A 229 -16.47 -23.02 39.19
CA ASP A 229 -15.87 -23.85 40.24
C ASP A 229 -14.46 -24.36 39.88
N GLY A 230 -13.61 -24.46 40.90
CA GLY A 230 -12.14 -24.63 40.82
C GLY A 230 -11.62 -26.09 40.73
N PRO A 231 -10.28 -26.29 40.94
CA PRO A 231 -9.50 -27.54 40.69
C PRO A 231 -9.57 -28.53 41.88
N PRO A 232 -8.80 -29.66 42.04
CA PRO A 232 -7.58 -30.25 41.39
C PRO A 232 -7.68 -31.83 41.27
N PRO A 233 -6.68 -32.75 41.51
CA PRO A 233 -5.20 -32.78 41.42
C PRO A 233 -4.58 -34.01 40.65
N ALA A 234 -3.27 -33.91 40.40
CA ALA A 234 -2.20 -34.92 40.33
C ALA A 234 -2.45 -36.40 39.91
N LYS A 235 -1.71 -36.84 38.87
CA LYS A 235 -0.76 -37.96 38.90
C LYS A 235 0.27 -37.84 37.77
#